data_AF-A0AAW1SK11-F1
#
_entry.id   AF-A0AAW1SK11-F1
#
_cell.length_a   1.000
_cell.length_b   1.000
_cell.length_c   1.000
_cell.angle_alpha   90.00
_cell.angle_beta   90.00
_cell.angle_gamma   90.00
#
_symmetry.space_group_name_H-M   'P 1'
#
loop_
_entity.id
_entity.type
_entity.pdbx_description
1 polymer ?
#
loop_
_entity_poly.entity_id
_entity_poly.type
_entity_poly.pdbx_seq_one_letter_code
_entity_poly.pdbx_strand_id
1 'polypeptide(L)'
;MRLKPFRIERYFAKHEFAAEHLLCCSDCEPLQIKQLLELADSDSLSRWENMNLAYTESQGLPALREEIAGMYGPNGNTNPRGAQIRT
;
A
#
# COMPACT_ATOMS: atom_id res chain seq x y z
N MET A 1 -13.43 30.57 -0.51
CA MET A 1 -13.70 29.44 -1.43
C MET A 1 -14.60 28.44 -0.72
N ARG A 2 -15.63 27.90 -1.37
CA ARG A 2 -16.52 26.88 -0.78
C ARG A 2 -16.27 25.54 -1.48
N LEU A 3 -15.59 24.62 -0.78
CA LEU A 3 -15.31 23.29 -1.29
C LEU A 3 -16.58 22.43 -1.26
N LYS A 4 -16.79 21.65 -2.33
CA LYS A 4 -17.87 20.66 -2.36
C LYS A 4 -17.47 19.44 -1.51
N PRO A 5 -18.42 18.77 -0.84
CA PRO A 5 -18.13 17.56 -0.07
C PRO A 5 -17.66 16.42 -0.99
N PHE A 6 -16.75 15.58 -0.50
CA PHE A 6 -16.36 14.35 -1.18
C PHE A 6 -17.47 13.30 -1.02
N ARG A 7 -18.17 12.99 -2.11
CA ARG A 7 -19.43 12.23 -2.06
C ARG A 7 -19.27 10.81 -1.52
N ILE A 8 -18.19 10.11 -1.90
CA ILE A 8 -17.93 8.73 -1.44
C ILE A 8 -17.66 8.71 0.06
N GLU A 9 -16.90 9.68 0.57
CA GLU A 9 -16.58 9.77 2.00
C GLU A 9 -17.84 10.04 2.82
N ARG A 10 -18.74 10.91 2.33
CA ARG A 10 -20.05 11.14 2.99
C ARG A 10 -20.96 9.90 2.98
N TYR A 11 -20.85 9.06 1.95
CA TYR A 11 -21.57 7.79 1.87
C TYR A 11 -21.01 6.80 2.90
N PHE A 12 -19.69 6.56 2.91
CA PHE A 12 -19.06 5.64 3.88
C PHE A 12 -19.26 6.11 5.32
N ALA A 13 -19.13 7.41 5.63
CA ALA A 13 -19.37 7.94 6.97
C ALA A 13 -20.75 7.60 7.54
N LYS A 14 -21.76 7.36 6.69
CA LYS A 14 -23.09 6.94 7.10
C LYS A 14 -23.25 5.41 7.20
N HIS A 15 -22.52 4.65 6.40
CA HIS A 15 -22.82 3.24 6.13
C HIS A 15 -21.75 2.24 6.58
N GLU A 16 -20.49 2.67 6.71
CA GLU A 16 -19.32 1.81 6.94
C GLU A 16 -19.46 0.91 8.19
N PHE A 17 -20.07 1.42 9.25
CA PHE A 17 -20.29 0.67 10.51
C PHE A 17 -21.75 0.36 10.80
N ALA A 18 -22.63 0.54 9.81
CA ALA A 18 -24.08 0.32 9.95
C ALA A 18 -24.61 -0.74 8.98
N ALA A 19 -23.93 -0.97 7.86
CA ALA A 19 -24.27 -2.03 6.92
C ALA A 19 -23.71 -3.38 7.41
N GLU A 20 -24.49 -4.44 7.30
CA GLU A 20 -24.05 -5.81 7.64
C GLU A 20 -22.99 -6.34 6.66
N HIS A 21 -23.10 -5.96 5.38
CA HIS A 21 -22.18 -6.37 4.32
C HIS A 21 -21.76 -5.18 3.48
N LEU A 22 -20.45 -4.94 3.37
CA LEU A 22 -19.87 -3.81 2.65
C LEU A 22 -19.32 -4.26 1.29
N LEU A 23 -20.22 -4.35 0.30
CA LEU A 23 -19.90 -4.86 -1.06
C LEU A 23 -19.44 -3.78 -2.05
N CYS A 24 -19.21 -2.56 -1.58
CA CYS A 24 -18.84 -1.41 -2.41
C CYS A 24 -17.37 -0.99 -2.26
N CYS A 25 -16.59 -1.70 -1.44
CA CYS A 25 -15.16 -1.47 -1.27
C CYS A 25 -14.41 -1.81 -2.56
N SER A 26 -13.41 -0.99 -2.91
CA SER A 26 -12.58 -1.17 -4.10
C SER A 26 -11.20 -1.76 -3.81
N ASP A 27 -10.87 -1.95 -2.53
CA ASP A 27 -9.64 -2.57 -2.05
C ASP A 27 -9.81 -4.09 -1.87
N CYS A 28 -8.71 -4.74 -1.49
CA CYS A 28 -8.70 -6.15 -1.11
C CYS A 28 -8.80 -6.32 0.41
N GLU A 29 -9.02 -7.56 0.86
CA GLU A 29 -9.01 -7.91 2.27
C GLU A 29 -7.67 -7.51 2.93
N PRO A 30 -7.71 -6.76 4.06
CA PRO A 30 -6.49 -6.36 4.75
C PRO A 30 -5.73 -7.55 5.33
N LEU A 31 -4.40 -7.49 5.28
CA LEU A 31 -3.52 -8.47 5.94
C LEU A 31 -3.17 -8.01 7.36
N GLN A 32 -3.01 -8.97 8.27
CA GLN A 32 -2.35 -8.69 9.55
C GLN A 32 -0.87 -8.35 9.30
N ILE A 33 -0.32 -7.41 10.08
CA ILE A 33 1.11 -7.05 9.99
C ILE A 33 2.00 -8.29 10.07
N LYS A 34 1.69 -9.22 10.98
CA LYS A 34 2.43 -10.48 11.11
C LYS A 34 2.41 -11.29 9.81
N GLN A 35 1.25 -11.46 9.19
CA GLN A 35 1.10 -12.18 7.92
C GLN A 35 1.89 -11.51 6.80
N LEU A 36 1.92 -10.17 6.77
CA LEU A 36 2.73 -9.43 5.80
C LEU A 36 4.24 -9.68 6.00
N LEU A 37 4.72 -9.63 7.25
CA LEU A 37 6.14 -9.83 7.55
C LEU A 37 6.61 -11.28 7.35
N GLU A 38 5.70 -12.26 7.44
CA GLU A 38 5.99 -13.66 7.07
C GLU A 38 6.28 -13.84 5.57
N LEU A 39 5.86 -12.89 4.72
CA LEU A 39 6.15 -12.88 3.28
C LEU A 39 7.45 -12.14 2.94
N ALA A 40 8.07 -11.46 3.92
CA ALA A 40 9.27 -10.68 3.69
C ALA A 40 10.51 -11.57 3.57
N ASP A 41 11.40 -11.22 2.65
CA ASP A 41 12.75 -11.78 2.63
C ASP A 41 13.57 -11.32 3.86
N SER A 42 14.75 -11.92 4.06
CA SER A 42 15.60 -11.64 5.22
C SER A 42 16.12 -10.19 5.29
N ASP A 43 16.41 -9.55 4.15
CA ASP A 43 16.86 -8.15 4.11
C ASP A 43 15.69 -7.21 4.47
N SER A 44 14.53 -7.44 3.87
CA SER A 44 13.30 -6.68 4.16
C SER A 44 12.91 -6.77 5.64
N LEU A 45 12.95 -7.97 6.23
CA LEU A 45 12.65 -8.18 7.65
C LEU A 45 13.66 -7.47 8.55
N SER A 46 14.95 -7.59 8.27
CA SER A 46 16.00 -6.93 9.06
C SER A 46 15.84 -5.40 9.05
N ARG A 47 15.48 -4.82 7.91
CA ARG A 47 15.21 -3.37 7.81
C ARG A 47 13.99 -2.95 8.62
N TRP A 48 12.93 -3.76 8.62
CA TRP A 48 11.74 -3.52 9.43
C TRP A 48 12.08 -3.50 10.93
N GLU A 49 12.85 -4.48 11.40
CA GLU A 49 13.25 -4.59 12.82
C GLU A 49 14.17 -3.48 13.30
N ASN A 50 14.99 -2.92 12.40
CA ASN A 50 15.99 -1.90 12.73
C ASN A 50 15.59 -0.48 12.26
N MET A 51 14.35 -0.30 11.80
CA MET A 51 13.83 0.98 11.32
C MET A 51 13.77 2.03 12.43
N ASN A 52 14.15 3.27 12.08
CA ASN A 52 13.94 4.45 12.93
C ASN A 52 12.68 5.22 12.48
N LEU A 53 11.84 5.63 13.41
CA LEU A 53 10.64 6.45 13.17
C LEU A 53 10.98 7.95 13.07
N ALA A 54 11.95 8.26 12.23
CA ALA A 54 12.41 9.62 11.95
C ALA A 54 12.04 10.03 10.51
N TYR A 55 12.20 11.32 10.20
CA TYR A 55 12.02 11.79 8.84
C TYR A 55 13.01 11.13 7.87
N THR A 56 12.49 10.72 6.73
CA THR A 56 13.25 10.20 5.58
C THR A 56 13.24 11.22 4.44
N GLU A 57 13.76 10.84 3.27
CA GLU A 57 13.72 11.68 2.09
C GLU A 57 12.27 12.05 1.70
N SER A 58 12.04 13.32 1.37
CA SER A 58 10.71 13.83 1.02
C SER A 58 10.12 13.19 -0.24
N GLN A 59 10.97 12.63 -1.11
CA GLN A 59 10.58 11.91 -2.32
C GLN A 59 10.34 10.41 -2.09
N GLY A 60 10.61 9.92 -0.88
CA GLY A 60 10.58 8.49 -0.54
C GLY A 60 11.95 7.82 -0.57
N LEU A 61 12.08 6.70 0.12
CA LEU A 61 13.31 5.91 0.25
C LEU A 61 13.83 5.46 -1.12
N PRO A 62 15.10 5.73 -1.50
CA PRO A 62 15.64 5.36 -2.82
C PRO A 62 15.44 3.89 -3.18
N ALA A 63 15.76 2.96 -2.25
CA ALA A 63 15.58 1.53 -2.47
C ALA A 63 14.12 1.16 -2.78
N LEU A 64 13.14 1.77 -2.09
CA LEU A 64 11.72 1.53 -2.36
C LEU A 64 11.32 2.04 -3.75
N ARG A 65 11.83 3.20 -4.15
CA ARG A 65 11.54 3.79 -5.47
C ARG A 65 12.10 2.94 -6.60
N GLU A 66 13.29 2.37 -6.43
CA GLU A 66 13.92 1.45 -7.39
C GLU A 66 13.12 0.16 -7.55
N GLU A 67 12.70 -0.46 -6.44
CA GLU A 67 11.85 -1.66 -6.46
C GLU A 67 10.50 -1.38 -7.15
N ILE A 68 9.86 -0.24 -6.83
CA ILE A 68 8.61 0.17 -7.50
C ILE A 68 8.85 0.38 -9.00
N ALA A 69 9.92 1.07 -9.39
CA ALA A 69 10.24 1.28 -10.79
C ALA A 69 10.45 -0.04 -11.55
N GLY A 70 11.03 -1.07 -10.90
CA GLY A 70 11.18 -2.40 -11.49
C GLY A 70 9.86 -3.14 -11.78
N MET A 71 8.79 -2.80 -11.05
CA MET A 71 7.45 -3.40 -11.21
C MET A 71 6.68 -2.85 -12.42
N TYR A 72 7.05 -1.67 -12.93
CA TYR A 72 6.36 -1.02 -14.05
C TYR A 72 7.28 -0.84 -15.25
N GLY A 73 6.80 -1.14 -16.45
CA GLY A 73 7.53 -0.85 -17.69
C GLY A 73 7.46 0.64 -18.09
N PRO A 74 8.11 1.02 -19.20
CA PRO A 74 8.28 2.42 -19.64
C PRO A 74 6.99 3.23 -19.81
N ASN A 75 5.85 2.55 -19.98
CA ASN A 75 4.53 3.17 -20.21
C ASN A 75 3.54 2.89 -19.06
N GLY A 76 4.03 2.49 -17.88
CA GLY A 76 3.18 2.15 -16.73
C GLY A 76 2.44 0.82 -16.86
N ASN A 77 2.81 -0.03 -17.83
CA ASN A 77 2.32 -1.41 -17.85
C ASN A 77 3.00 -2.22 -16.74
N THR A 78 2.30 -3.19 -16.16
CA THR A 78 2.91 -4.06 -15.16
C THR A 78 3.95 -4.96 -15.83
N ASN A 79 5.15 -5.02 -15.26
CA ASN A 79 6.20 -5.93 -15.69
C ASN A 79 5.91 -7.31 -15.08
N PRO A 80 5.54 -8.34 -15.86
CA PRO A 80 5.22 -9.66 -15.32
C PRO A 80 6.41 -10.34 -14.63
N ARG A 81 7.65 -9.88 -14.85
CA ARG A 81 8.85 -10.34 -14.13
C ARG A 81 9.12 -9.57 -12.83
N GLY A 82 8.60 -8.35 -12.70
CA GLY A 82 8.70 -7.55 -11.47
C GLY A 82 7.58 -7.84 -10.46
N ALA A 83 6.48 -8.45 -10.92
CA ALA A 83 5.38 -8.89 -10.07
C ALA A 83 5.66 -10.20 -9.29
N GLN A 84 6.81 -10.85 -9.52
CA GLN A 84 7.29 -11.92 -8.66
C GLN A 84 7.92 -11.27 -7.44
N ILE A 85 7.21 -11.30 -6.31
CA ILE A 85 7.77 -11.01 -4.99
C ILE A 85 9.04 -11.86 -4.89
N ARG A 86 10.20 -11.21 -4.78
CA ARG A 86 11.48 -11.88 -4.58
C ARG A 86 11.45 -12.49 -3.18
N THR A 87 10.95 -13.70 -3.08
CA THR A 87 11.05 -14.56 -1.88
C THR A 87 12.45 -15.08 -1.70
#